data_AF-A0A4R8BCG0-F1
#
_entry.id   AF-A0A4R8BCG0-F1
#
_cell.length_a   1.000
_cell.length_b   1.000
_cell.length_c   1.000
_cell.angle_alpha   90.00
_cell.angle_beta   90.00
_cell.angle_gamma   90.00
#
_symmetry.space_group_name_H-M   'P 1'
#
loop_
_entity.id
_entity.type
_entity.pdbx_description
1 polymer ?
#
loop_
_entity_poly.entity_id
_entity_poly.type
_entity_poly.pdbx_seq_one_letter_code
_entity_poly.pdbx_strand_id
1 'polypeptide(L)'
;MKSQNKKILFFIFHFLYLFNLYAQNDINKFFFNLPLEASRDTIYSSIKKYGFLEEKKNRTVLQDDCVIKTFYGYLDAKTATNILPTADSIKIQLSLGSISSEIDKYYQNLLIIESYYHFSNPQAAKIFYRDKKIEIEKINAKKTAQYNNLNTNIKTRISDKLTDTEDYTEASIAFKRERPGYIIIILEYQRSEGEKKLKPQFITKKELVVRDIDCKNLFRSNNVEQLPVTRKCSNKNNKSLQYFKESIKDYLWNDVNFDDFNLTPERQQIALNFIITKNNEIINIKVSHPNKKLCEEVMQSINRINIIEPAMNKGIKVDYLAEIPIIFSISN
;
A
#
# COMPACT_ATOMS: atom_id res chain seq x y z
N MET A 1 -21.94 17.97 53.84
CA MET A 1 -20.79 17.10 53.54
C MET A 1 -20.99 16.06 52.41
N LYS A 2 -22.10 16.05 51.63
CA LYS A 2 -22.30 15.03 50.55
C LYS A 2 -21.78 15.43 49.15
N SER A 3 -21.39 16.69 48.92
CA SER A 3 -20.97 17.19 47.60
C SER A 3 -19.46 17.05 47.32
N GLN A 4 -18.61 17.16 48.35
CA GLN A 4 -17.16 17.05 48.18
C GLN A 4 -16.69 15.65 47.74
N ASN A 5 -17.37 14.58 48.19
CA ASN A 5 -16.98 13.22 47.82
C ASN A 5 -17.18 12.89 46.34
N LYS A 6 -18.10 13.57 45.63
CA LYS A 6 -18.31 13.37 44.19
C LYS A 6 -17.17 13.95 43.34
N LYS A 7 -16.59 15.08 43.75
CA LYS A 7 -15.46 15.70 43.05
C LYS A 7 -14.19 14.85 43.20
N ILE A 8 -13.96 14.30 44.40
CA ILE A 8 -12.82 13.41 44.67
C ILE A 8 -12.92 12.13 43.83
N LEU A 9 -14.13 11.55 43.70
CA LEU A 9 -14.33 10.36 42.86
C LEU A 9 -14.06 10.64 41.36
N PHE A 10 -14.44 11.82 40.87
CA PHE A 10 -14.16 12.23 39.49
C PHE A 10 -12.66 12.42 39.24
N PHE A 11 -11.93 13.01 40.20
CA PHE A 11 -10.47 13.10 40.13
C PHE A 11 -9.80 11.73 40.19
N ILE A 12 -10.27 10.80 41.02
CA ILE A 12 -9.72 9.43 41.08
C ILE A 12 -9.98 8.69 39.75
N PHE A 13 -11.16 8.82 39.14
CA PHE A 13 -11.42 8.24 37.82
C PHE A 13 -10.59 8.88 36.71
N HIS A 14 -10.40 10.20 36.74
CA HIS A 14 -9.57 10.89 35.77
C HIS A 14 -8.08 10.55 35.94
N PHE A 15 -7.63 10.37 37.18
CA PHE A 15 -6.27 9.95 37.52
C PHE A 15 -6.02 8.47 37.16
N LEU A 16 -7.02 7.59 37.36
CA LEU A 16 -6.97 6.20 36.90
C LEU A 16 -7.02 6.09 35.36
N TYR A 17 -7.75 6.99 34.69
CA TYR A 17 -7.76 7.11 33.23
C TYR A 17 -6.39 7.57 32.69
N LEU A 18 -5.75 8.53 33.36
CA LEU A 18 -4.36 8.94 33.09
C LEU A 18 -3.35 7.81 33.40
N PHE A 19 -3.63 6.95 34.38
CA PHE A 19 -2.82 5.74 34.64
C PHE A 19 -3.01 4.65 33.58
N ASN A 20 -4.13 4.63 32.84
CA ASN A 20 -4.26 3.77 31.67
C ASN A 20 -3.43 4.27 30.47
N LEU A 21 -3.04 5.56 30.43
CA LEU A 21 -2.00 6.05 29.50
C LEU A 21 -0.58 5.56 29.89
N TYR A 22 -0.38 5.11 31.14
CA TYR A 22 0.88 4.46 31.58
C TYR A 22 1.05 3.02 31.05
N ALA A 23 0.01 2.44 30.45
CA ALA A 23 0.08 1.19 29.69
C ALA A 23 1.09 1.23 28.53
N GLN A 24 1.36 2.40 27.98
CA GLN A 24 2.20 2.63 26.81
C GLN A 24 3.70 2.58 27.14
N ASN A 25 4.05 2.62 28.42
CA ASN A 25 5.43 2.69 28.87
C ASN A 25 6.19 1.36 28.68
N ASP A 26 5.50 0.24 28.52
CA ASP A 26 6.15 -1.07 28.39
C ASP A 26 6.53 -1.43 26.94
N ILE A 27 5.75 -0.99 25.95
CA ILE A 27 6.08 -1.16 24.53
C ILE A 27 7.28 -0.28 24.15
N ASN A 28 7.34 0.95 24.66
CA ASN A 28 8.45 1.85 24.35
C ASN A 28 9.78 1.30 24.92
N LYS A 29 9.79 0.66 26.11
CA LYS A 29 10.99 0.00 26.66
C LYS A 29 11.56 -1.12 25.79
N PHE A 30 10.74 -1.68 24.91
CA PHE A 30 11.10 -2.81 24.06
C PHE A 30 12.00 -2.40 22.88
N PHE A 31 11.88 -1.14 22.42
CA PHE A 31 12.70 -0.54 21.36
C PHE A 31 13.25 0.81 21.79
N PHE A 32 14.21 0.89 22.72
CA PHE A 32 14.89 2.17 23.06
C PHE A 32 13.99 3.31 23.53
N ASN A 33 12.92 3.06 24.29
CA ASN A 33 11.94 4.08 24.66
C ASN A 33 11.42 4.89 23.45
N LEU A 34 11.44 4.29 22.25
CA LEU A 34 10.95 4.97 21.06
C LEU A 34 9.46 5.21 21.22
N PRO A 35 8.97 6.40 20.84
CA PRO A 35 7.56 6.72 20.94
C PRO A 35 6.82 6.01 19.80
N LEU A 36 6.60 4.69 19.90
CA LEU A 36 6.10 3.86 18.80
C LEU A 36 4.73 4.31 18.28
N GLU A 37 3.98 5.03 19.11
CA GLU A 37 2.69 5.59 18.73
C GLU A 37 2.76 6.97 18.05
N ALA A 38 3.93 7.63 18.07
CA ALA A 38 4.11 8.95 17.49
C ALA A 38 4.20 8.92 15.96
N SER A 39 4.27 10.10 15.34
CA SER A 39 4.50 10.19 13.90
C SER A 39 5.85 9.58 13.53
N ARG A 40 5.93 9.03 12.32
CA ARG A 40 7.17 8.49 11.75
C ARG A 40 8.39 9.40 11.95
N ASP A 41 8.24 10.68 11.64
CA ASP A 41 9.35 11.64 11.72
C ASP A 41 9.80 11.85 13.17
N THR A 42 8.88 11.70 14.13
CA THR A 42 9.17 11.71 15.57
C THR A 42 9.91 10.46 16.01
N ILE A 43 9.51 9.28 15.52
CA ILE A 43 10.18 8.00 15.80
C ILE A 43 11.61 8.05 15.26
N TYR A 44 11.78 8.44 13.99
CA TYR A 44 13.07 8.57 13.35
C TYR A 44 13.97 9.61 14.04
N SER A 45 13.42 10.76 14.43
CA SER A 45 14.15 11.76 15.22
C SER A 45 14.55 11.24 16.59
N SER A 46 13.73 10.38 17.21
CA SER A 46 14.04 9.76 18.49
C SER A 46 15.16 8.73 18.36
N ILE A 47 15.14 7.91 17.29
CA ILE A 47 16.22 6.98 16.95
C ILE A 47 17.56 7.72 16.81
N LYS A 48 17.57 8.87 16.13
CA LYS A 48 18.79 9.71 15.98
C LYS A 48 19.38 10.17 17.32
N LYS A 49 18.56 10.43 18.34
CA LYS A 49 19.04 10.81 19.68
C LYS A 49 19.85 9.70 20.36
N TYR A 50 19.63 8.44 19.98
CA TYR A 50 20.38 7.29 20.50
C TYR A 50 21.73 7.07 19.77
N GLY A 51 22.21 8.03 19.00
CA GLY A 51 23.46 7.89 18.26
C GLY A 51 23.31 6.95 17.06
N PHE A 52 22.12 6.90 16.46
CA PHE A 52 21.88 6.14 15.24
C PHE A 52 22.64 6.76 14.06
N LEU A 53 23.52 5.96 13.48
CA LEU A 53 24.30 6.29 12.30
C LEU A 53 23.58 5.66 11.10
N GLU A 54 22.94 6.52 10.32
CA GLU A 54 22.24 6.13 9.10
C GLU A 54 23.22 5.65 8.03
N GLU A 55 23.04 4.41 7.55
CA GLU A 55 23.71 3.96 6.34
C GLU A 55 22.99 4.59 5.15
N LYS A 56 23.71 5.29 4.28
CA LYS A 56 23.17 6.07 3.13
C LYS A 56 22.38 5.27 2.07
N LYS A 57 21.98 4.02 2.34
CA LYS A 57 21.26 3.15 1.41
C LYS A 57 19.76 3.18 1.71
N ASN A 58 19.09 4.21 1.22
CA ASN A 58 17.64 4.11 1.02
C ASN A 58 17.40 3.05 -0.05
N ARG A 59 16.82 1.92 0.34
CA ARG A 59 16.40 0.88 -0.61
C ARG A 59 14.89 0.86 -0.71
N THR A 60 14.41 0.90 -1.93
CA THR A 60 13.02 0.58 -2.25
C THR A 60 12.98 -0.89 -2.63
N VAL A 61 12.28 -1.71 -1.87
CA VAL A 61 12.08 -3.14 -2.14
C VAL A 61 10.62 -3.34 -2.53
N LEU A 62 10.36 -4.16 -3.55
CA LEU A 62 9.02 -4.63 -3.87
C LEU A 62 8.85 -6.02 -3.24
N GLN A 63 7.89 -6.18 -2.33
CA GLN A 63 7.57 -7.47 -1.71
C GLN A 63 6.06 -7.60 -1.64
N ASP A 64 5.49 -8.67 -2.21
CA ASP A 64 4.04 -8.92 -2.21
C ASP A 64 3.22 -7.69 -2.66
N ASP A 65 3.64 -7.08 -3.77
CA ASP A 65 3.10 -5.82 -4.35
C ASP A 65 3.19 -4.57 -3.45
N CYS A 66 3.85 -4.67 -2.30
CA CYS A 66 4.09 -3.55 -1.40
C CYS A 66 5.40 -2.85 -1.75
N VAL A 67 5.36 -1.52 -1.92
CA VAL A 67 6.55 -0.70 -2.03
C VAL A 67 7.09 -0.42 -0.63
N ILE A 68 8.20 -1.06 -0.28
CA ILE A 68 8.83 -0.93 1.02
C ILE A 68 10.02 0.03 0.95
N LYS A 69 9.90 1.21 1.58
CA LYS A 69 11.06 2.09 1.78
C LYS A 69 11.75 1.71 3.07
N THR A 70 13.02 1.33 2.96
CA THR A 70 13.79 0.85 4.09
C THR A 70 14.92 1.81 4.45
N PHE A 71 14.97 2.21 5.72
CA PHE A 71 16.08 2.95 6.30
C PHE A 71 16.89 2.01 7.18
N TYR A 72 18.21 2.02 6.97
CA TYR A 72 19.15 1.19 7.70
C TYR A 72 20.10 2.05 8.50
N GLY A 73 20.49 1.56 9.66
CA GLY A 73 21.59 2.12 10.41
C GLY A 73 21.91 1.30 11.64
N TYR A 74 22.92 1.75 12.37
CA TYR A 74 23.43 1.10 13.57
C TYR A 74 23.58 2.12 14.69
N LEU A 75 23.48 1.65 15.93
CA LEU A 75 23.77 2.49 17.09
C LEU A 75 25.29 2.54 17.31
N ASP A 76 25.83 3.73 17.57
CA ASP A 76 27.24 3.90 17.94
C ASP A 76 27.57 3.05 19.19
N ALA A 77 28.65 2.27 19.10
CA ALA A 77 29.09 1.34 20.15
C ALA A 77 29.29 2.04 21.50
N LYS A 78 29.75 3.31 21.50
CA LYS A 78 29.93 4.10 22.72
C LYS A 78 28.60 4.45 23.42
N THR A 79 27.53 4.56 22.63
CA THR A 79 26.18 4.86 23.14
C THR A 79 25.48 3.56 23.55
N ALA A 80 25.73 2.46 22.81
CA ALA A 80 25.16 1.14 23.08
C ALA A 80 25.62 0.55 24.42
N THR A 81 26.88 0.74 24.81
CA THR A 81 27.44 0.21 26.08
C THR A 81 26.71 0.68 27.34
N ASN A 82 26.05 1.84 27.29
CA ASN A 82 25.26 2.36 28.42
C ASN A 82 23.81 1.88 28.43
N ILE A 83 23.31 1.35 27.30
CA ILE A 83 21.88 1.05 27.09
C ILE A 83 21.62 -0.45 27.16
N LEU A 84 22.49 -1.27 26.56
CA LEU A 84 22.46 -2.73 26.65
C LEU A 84 23.88 -3.26 26.93
N PRO A 85 24.19 -3.69 28.16
CA PRO A 85 25.54 -4.16 28.49
C PRO A 85 25.93 -5.50 27.83
N THR A 86 25.00 -6.16 27.13
CA THR A 86 25.17 -7.54 26.65
C THR A 86 25.13 -7.75 25.15
N ALA A 87 24.65 -6.78 24.36
CA ALA A 87 24.61 -6.88 22.90
C ALA A 87 25.87 -6.25 22.28
N ASP A 88 26.48 -6.91 21.29
CA ASP A 88 27.69 -6.40 20.64
C ASP A 88 27.38 -5.23 19.71
N SER A 89 26.25 -5.31 19.01
CA SER A 89 25.77 -4.26 18.12
C SER A 89 24.26 -4.36 17.91
N ILE A 90 23.67 -3.25 17.48
CA ILE A 90 22.24 -3.17 17.22
C ILE A 90 22.02 -2.46 15.90
N LYS A 91 21.29 -3.13 15.00
CA LYS A 91 20.86 -2.57 13.73
C LYS A 91 19.36 -2.32 13.80
N ILE A 92 18.92 -1.13 13.39
CA ILE A 92 17.49 -0.79 13.32
C ILE A 92 17.13 -0.65 11.85
N GLN A 93 16.05 -1.30 11.46
CA GLN A 93 15.44 -1.20 10.16
C GLN A 93 14.06 -0.58 10.31
N LEU A 94 13.86 0.57 9.67
CA LEU A 94 12.56 1.22 9.57
C LEU A 94 12.03 0.98 8.17
N SER A 95 10.97 0.20 8.05
CA SER A 95 10.36 -0.13 6.78
C SER A 95 8.98 0.51 6.69
N LEU A 96 8.71 1.16 5.55
CA LEU A 96 7.40 1.72 5.24
C LEU A 96 6.77 0.86 4.15
N GLY A 97 5.80 0.04 4.51
CA GLY A 97 4.99 -0.70 3.55
C GLY A 97 3.76 0.09 3.13
N SER A 98 3.32 -0.13 1.90
CA SER A 98 1.98 0.27 1.46
C SER A 98 1.28 -0.98 0.94
N ILE A 99 0.24 -1.45 1.64
CA ILE A 99 -0.60 -2.54 1.12
C ILE A 99 -1.60 -1.86 0.17
N SER A 100 -1.42 -2.04 -1.13
CA SER A 100 -2.37 -1.51 -2.12
C SER A 100 -3.48 -2.53 -2.38
N SER A 101 -4.72 -2.16 -2.09
CA SER A 101 -5.88 -2.86 -2.67
C SER A 101 -6.14 -2.28 -4.05
N GLU A 102 -5.88 -3.05 -5.11
CA GLU A 102 -6.28 -2.67 -6.49
C GLU A 102 -7.79 -2.42 -6.58
N ILE A 103 -8.57 -3.07 -5.71
CA ILE A 103 -10.03 -3.01 -5.70
C ILE A 103 -10.51 -1.66 -5.13
N ASP A 104 -9.86 -1.14 -4.09
CA ASP A 104 -10.38 0.03 -3.35
C ASP A 104 -9.64 1.34 -3.65
N LYS A 105 -8.53 1.30 -4.40
CA LYS A 105 -7.66 2.47 -4.68
C LYS A 105 -7.11 3.15 -3.40
N TYR A 106 -7.03 2.43 -2.29
CA TYR A 106 -6.40 2.87 -1.05
C TYR A 106 -5.09 2.12 -0.82
N TYR A 107 -4.15 2.79 -0.15
CA TYR A 107 -3.05 2.11 0.50
C TYR A 107 -3.15 2.28 2.01
N GLN A 108 -2.97 1.18 2.73
CA GLN A 108 -2.71 1.22 4.17
C GLN A 108 -1.21 1.46 4.36
N ASN A 109 -0.88 2.54 5.08
CA ASN A 109 0.49 2.79 5.47
C ASN A 109 0.85 1.83 6.60
N LEU A 110 1.91 1.07 6.42
CA LEU A 110 2.41 0.16 7.42
C LEU A 110 3.76 0.64 7.92
N LEU A 111 3.84 0.90 9.21
CA LEU A 111 5.09 1.13 9.90
C LEU A 111 5.61 -0.20 10.43
N ILE A 112 6.77 -0.63 9.94
CA ILE A 112 7.48 -1.79 10.47
C ILE A 112 8.81 -1.31 11.05
N ILE A 113 9.06 -1.66 12.30
CA ILE A 113 10.31 -1.38 13.00
C ILE A 113 10.91 -2.73 13.38
N GLU A 114 12.04 -3.05 12.77
CA GLU A 114 12.83 -4.22 13.15
C GLU A 114 14.09 -3.76 13.87
N SER A 115 14.41 -4.40 14.99
CA SER A 115 15.66 -4.21 15.70
C SER A 115 16.39 -5.53 15.82
N TYR A 116 17.60 -5.56 15.28
CA TYR A 116 18.49 -6.71 15.19
C TYR A 116 19.56 -6.56 16.26
N TYR A 117 19.51 -7.40 17.27
CA TYR A 117 20.46 -7.42 18.38
C TYR A 117 21.46 -8.55 18.16
N HIS A 118 22.72 -8.20 18.06
CA HIS A 118 23.79 -9.14 17.77
C HIS A 118 24.53 -9.56 19.05
N PHE A 119 24.79 -10.86 19.19
CA PHE A 119 25.46 -11.45 20.35
C PHE A 119 26.51 -12.47 19.95
N SER A 120 27.72 -12.27 20.46
CA SER A 120 28.87 -13.16 20.43
C SER A 120 28.83 -14.16 21.59
N ASN A 121 28.13 -13.84 22.67
CA ASN A 121 27.91 -14.71 23.82
C ASN A 121 26.52 -15.39 23.73
N PRO A 122 26.46 -16.72 23.48
CA PRO A 122 25.19 -17.44 23.37
C PRO A 122 24.31 -17.42 24.62
N GLN A 123 24.93 -17.38 25.81
CA GLN A 123 24.20 -17.38 27.07
C GLN A 123 23.53 -16.02 27.30
N ALA A 124 24.24 -14.92 27.00
CA ALA A 124 23.68 -13.58 27.05
C ALA A 124 22.49 -13.43 26.09
N ALA A 125 22.62 -13.94 24.86
CA ALA A 125 21.54 -13.95 23.88
C ALA A 125 20.30 -14.70 24.40
N LYS A 126 20.47 -15.90 24.98
CA LYS A 126 19.35 -16.69 25.51
C LYS A 126 18.60 -15.98 26.64
N ILE A 127 19.33 -15.34 27.56
CA ILE A 127 18.74 -14.56 28.65
C ILE A 127 17.94 -13.38 28.08
N PHE A 128 18.57 -12.61 27.19
CA PHE A 128 17.92 -11.48 26.53
C PHE A 128 16.64 -11.88 25.79
N TYR A 129 16.69 -12.96 25.00
CA TYR A 129 15.52 -13.48 24.29
C TYR A 129 14.38 -13.85 25.25
N ARG A 130 14.69 -14.56 26.34
CA ARG A 130 13.69 -14.97 27.33
C ARG A 130 12.98 -13.77 27.94
N ASP A 131 13.75 -12.78 28.37
CA ASP A 131 13.21 -11.59 29.03
C ASP A 131 12.32 -10.79 28.07
N LYS A 132 12.80 -10.58 26.83
CA LYS A 132 12.06 -9.86 25.78
C LYS A 132 10.83 -10.60 25.27
N LYS A 133 10.87 -11.94 25.22
CA LYS A 133 9.70 -12.75 24.89
C LYS A 133 8.57 -12.57 25.90
N ILE A 134 8.89 -12.54 27.19
CA ILE A 134 7.89 -12.30 28.26
C ILE A 134 7.26 -10.91 28.12
N GLU A 135 8.05 -9.88 27.77
CA GLU A 135 7.54 -8.53 27.51
C GLU A 135 6.53 -8.52 26.35
N ILE A 136 6.85 -9.16 25.21
CA ILE A 136 5.94 -9.24 24.05
C ILE A 136 4.65 -9.99 24.37
N GLU A 137 4.75 -11.11 25.06
CA GLU A 137 3.57 -11.89 25.44
C GLU A 137 2.59 -11.06 26.28
N LYS A 138 3.10 -10.21 27.18
CA LYS A 138 2.28 -9.26 27.95
C LYS A 138 1.59 -8.22 27.08
N ILE A 139 2.30 -7.68 26.08
CA ILE A 139 1.76 -6.70 25.13
C ILE A 139 0.60 -7.32 24.34
N ASN A 140 0.81 -8.51 23.79
CA ASN A 140 -0.19 -9.21 22.99
C ASN A 140 -1.39 -9.64 23.84
N ALA A 141 -1.18 -10.12 25.08
CA ALA A 141 -2.27 -10.51 25.98
C ALA A 141 -3.17 -9.33 26.38
N LYS A 142 -2.59 -8.15 26.60
CA LYS A 142 -3.35 -6.92 26.93
C LYS A 142 -4.29 -6.51 25.79
N LYS A 143 -3.84 -6.65 24.54
CA LYS A 143 -4.64 -6.36 23.35
C LYS A 143 -5.85 -7.30 23.27
N THR A 144 -5.64 -8.60 23.46
CA THR A 144 -6.75 -9.59 23.46
C THR A 144 -7.80 -9.28 24.54
N ALA A 145 -7.37 -8.86 25.73
CA ALA A 145 -8.29 -8.48 26.82
C ALA A 145 -9.12 -7.22 26.50
N GLN A 146 -8.51 -6.20 25.87
CA GLN A 146 -9.23 -5.00 25.43
C GLN A 146 -10.29 -5.33 24.36
N TYR A 147 -9.94 -6.20 23.41
CA TYR A 147 -10.85 -6.62 22.34
C TYR A 147 -12.08 -7.37 22.88
N ASN A 148 -11.88 -8.29 23.83
CA ASN A 148 -12.97 -9.03 24.47
C ASN A 148 -13.92 -8.12 25.27
N ASN A 149 -13.39 -7.06 25.89
CA ASN A 149 -14.19 -6.07 26.62
C ASN A 149 -14.98 -5.11 25.71
N LEU A 150 -14.49 -4.82 24.49
CA LEU A 150 -15.22 -4.05 23.50
C LEU A 150 -16.37 -4.88 22.90
N ASN A 151 -16.10 -6.14 22.55
CA ASN A 151 -17.09 -7.01 21.92
C ASN A 151 -18.27 -7.39 22.85
N THR A 152 -18.04 -7.35 24.16
CA THR A 152 -19.10 -7.60 25.16
C THR A 152 -20.04 -6.41 25.38
N ASN A 153 -19.63 -5.18 25.02
CA ASN A 153 -20.44 -3.97 25.17
C ASN A 153 -21.28 -3.60 23.93
N ILE A 154 -21.02 -4.20 22.77
CA ILE A 154 -21.72 -3.90 21.50
C ILE A 154 -23.11 -4.57 21.42
N LYS A 155 -23.49 -5.43 22.37
CA LYS A 155 -24.83 -6.06 22.40
C LYS A 155 -26.00 -5.10 22.67
N THR A 156 -25.74 -3.82 22.93
CA THR A 156 -26.81 -2.82 23.08
C THR A 156 -26.55 -1.57 22.24
N ARG A 157 -27.37 -1.42 21.19
CA ARG A 157 -27.71 -0.22 20.39
C ARG A 157 -26.89 0.12 19.13
N ILE A 158 -27.60 -0.08 18.01
CA ILE A 158 -27.69 0.69 16.76
C ILE A 158 -26.47 0.60 15.83
N SER A 159 -26.67 -0.17 14.77
CA SER A 159 -25.81 -0.30 13.60
C SER A 159 -25.94 0.93 12.69
N ASP A 160 -24.93 1.78 12.70
CA ASP A 160 -24.49 2.47 11.50
C ASP A 160 -23.10 1.93 11.15
N LYS A 161 -22.90 1.57 9.89
CA LYS A 161 -21.68 0.95 9.37
C LYS A 161 -20.47 1.86 9.60
N LEU A 162 -19.81 1.72 10.74
CA LEU A 162 -18.40 2.05 10.89
C LEU A 162 -17.63 0.93 10.18
N THR A 163 -16.96 1.25 9.07
CA THR A 163 -15.85 0.42 8.61
C THR A 163 -14.74 0.60 9.63
N ASP A 164 -14.77 -0.21 10.67
CA ASP A 164 -13.72 -0.35 11.67
C ASP A 164 -12.45 -0.75 10.91
N THR A 165 -11.67 0.26 10.58
CA THR A 165 -10.27 0.09 10.18
C THR A 165 -9.57 -0.38 11.44
N GLU A 166 -9.52 -1.70 11.63
CA GLU A 166 -8.88 -2.32 12.79
C GLU A 166 -7.45 -1.77 12.92
N ASP A 167 -7.14 -1.13 14.04
CA ASP A 167 -5.79 -0.71 14.40
C ASP A 167 -4.90 -1.95 14.55
N TYR A 168 -4.32 -2.37 13.43
CA TYR A 168 -3.42 -3.52 13.38
C TYR A 168 -2.07 -3.13 13.99
N THR A 169 -1.93 -3.40 15.29
CA THR A 169 -0.64 -3.37 15.99
C THR A 169 -0.19 -4.78 16.37
N GLU A 170 1.00 -5.21 15.99
CA GLU A 170 1.59 -6.50 16.33
C GLU A 170 3.05 -6.34 16.77
N ALA A 171 3.46 -7.12 17.77
CA ALA A 171 4.86 -7.21 18.20
C ALA A 171 5.29 -8.69 18.18
N SER A 172 6.46 -8.96 17.61
CA SER A 172 7.02 -10.31 17.48
C SER A 172 8.51 -10.35 17.83
N ILE A 173 9.00 -11.55 18.17
CA ILE A 173 10.42 -11.80 18.44
C ILE A 173 10.86 -13.11 17.80
N ALA A 174 12.04 -13.08 17.18
CA ALA A 174 12.67 -14.25 16.60
C ALA A 174 14.11 -14.41 17.11
N PHE A 175 14.52 -15.67 17.28
CA PHE A 175 15.88 -16.06 17.63
C PHE A 175 16.52 -16.75 16.42
N LYS A 176 17.58 -16.18 15.85
CA LYS A 176 18.26 -16.72 14.65
C LYS A 176 19.76 -16.90 14.91
N ARG A 177 20.32 -18.01 14.43
CA ARG A 177 21.78 -18.22 14.40
C ARG A 177 22.29 -17.80 13.03
N GLU A 178 23.16 -16.80 12.97
CA GLU A 178 23.70 -16.31 11.70
C GLU A 178 24.93 -17.12 11.26
N ARG A 179 25.85 -17.38 12.19
CA ARG A 179 27.09 -18.17 11.99
C ARG A 179 27.47 -18.91 13.27
N PRO A 180 28.38 -19.89 13.24
CA PRO A 180 28.85 -20.54 14.47
C PRO A 180 29.35 -19.50 15.49
N GLY A 181 28.74 -19.50 16.68
CA GLY A 181 29.08 -18.55 17.75
C GLY A 181 28.44 -17.16 17.65
N TYR A 182 27.64 -16.87 16.62
CA TYR A 182 27.01 -15.55 16.45
C TYR A 182 25.48 -15.66 16.34
N ILE A 183 24.79 -14.99 17.27
CA ILE A 183 23.35 -15.06 17.44
C ILE A 183 22.73 -13.69 17.18
N ILE A 184 21.63 -13.68 16.43
CA ILE A 184 20.81 -12.50 16.18
C ILE A 184 19.45 -12.72 16.83
N ILE A 185 19.01 -11.72 17.58
CA ILE A 185 17.64 -11.63 18.08
C ILE A 185 16.96 -10.49 17.32
N ILE A 186 15.83 -10.79 16.70
CA ILE A 186 15.05 -9.82 15.93
C ILE A 186 13.81 -9.49 16.74
N LEU A 187 13.64 -8.22 17.06
CA LEU A 187 12.41 -7.67 17.58
C LEU A 187 11.71 -6.94 16.44
N GLU A 188 10.43 -7.22 16.22
CA GLU A 188 9.65 -6.59 15.16
C GLU A 188 8.38 -5.98 15.78
N TYR A 189 8.08 -4.76 15.35
CA TYR A 189 6.84 -4.08 15.68
C TYR A 189 6.22 -3.53 14.41
N GLN A 190 4.94 -3.84 14.24
CA GLN A 190 4.15 -3.46 13.09
C GLN A 190 2.94 -2.67 13.57
N ARG A 191 2.68 -1.50 12.94
CA ARG A 191 1.49 -0.69 13.19
C ARG A 191 0.90 -0.16 11.88
N SER A 192 -0.42 -0.26 11.72
CA SER A 192 -1.16 0.48 10.71
C SER A 192 -1.15 1.98 11.02
N GLU A 193 -0.73 2.82 10.08
CA GLU A 193 -0.83 4.29 10.18
C GLU A 193 -2.07 4.85 9.45
N GLY A 194 -3.03 3.98 9.12
CA GLY A 194 -4.29 4.33 8.47
C GLY A 194 -4.24 4.39 6.95
N GLU A 195 -5.43 4.58 6.37
CA GLU A 195 -5.67 4.58 4.93
C GLU A 195 -5.39 5.95 4.29
N LYS A 196 -4.74 5.94 3.14
CA LYS A 196 -4.65 7.13 2.27
C LYS A 196 -5.11 6.76 0.86
N LYS A 197 -5.89 7.65 0.24
CA LYS A 197 -6.24 7.54 -1.19
C LYS A 197 -4.95 7.56 -2.02
N LEU A 198 -4.83 6.62 -2.97
CA LEU A 198 -3.73 6.61 -3.95
C LEU A 198 -3.70 7.97 -4.68
N LYS A 199 -2.57 8.69 -4.59
CA LYS A 199 -2.29 9.75 -5.55
C LYS A 199 -1.95 9.07 -6.89
N PRO A 200 -2.48 9.55 -8.04
CA PRO A 200 -2.26 8.95 -9.36
C PRO A 200 -0.80 8.68 -9.72
N GLN A 201 0.13 9.44 -9.14
CA GLN A 201 1.58 9.34 -9.31
C GLN A 201 2.22 8.03 -8.79
N PHE A 202 1.53 7.22 -7.98
CA PHE A 202 2.07 5.96 -7.43
C PHE A 202 1.56 4.69 -8.12
N ILE A 203 0.63 4.81 -9.08
CA ILE A 203 0.29 3.70 -9.96
C ILE A 203 1.46 3.56 -10.94
N THR A 204 2.15 2.42 -10.92
CA THR A 204 3.24 2.13 -11.85
C THR A 204 2.71 2.33 -13.26
N LYS A 205 3.10 3.43 -13.91
CA LYS A 205 2.65 3.73 -15.27
C LYS A 205 3.19 2.63 -16.16
N LYS A 206 2.30 1.77 -16.65
CA LYS A 206 2.64 0.84 -17.72
C LYS A 206 3.27 1.66 -18.85
N GLU A 207 4.49 1.30 -19.25
CA GLU A 207 5.21 2.04 -20.28
C GLU A 207 4.42 2.01 -21.58
N LEU A 208 4.43 3.13 -22.32
CA LEU A 208 3.84 3.20 -23.64
C LEU A 208 4.77 2.47 -24.61
N VAL A 209 4.30 1.34 -25.13
CA VAL A 209 5.07 0.52 -26.06
C VAL A 209 4.84 1.02 -27.49
N VAL A 210 5.91 1.47 -28.14
CA VAL A 210 5.94 1.82 -29.57
C VAL A 210 6.76 0.75 -30.30
N ARG A 211 6.17 0.12 -31.32
CA ARG A 211 6.84 -0.90 -32.14
C ARG A 211 6.50 -0.68 -33.62
N ASP A 212 7.47 -0.95 -34.49
CA ASP A 212 7.20 -1.07 -35.92
C ASP A 212 6.43 -2.36 -36.17
N ILE A 213 5.29 -2.25 -36.87
CA ILE A 213 4.43 -3.38 -37.20
C ILE A 213 4.32 -3.48 -38.70
N ASP A 214 4.40 -4.70 -39.22
CA ASP A 214 4.13 -4.98 -40.62
C ASP A 214 2.65 -4.71 -40.92
N CYS A 215 2.38 -3.60 -41.61
CA CYS A 215 1.05 -3.18 -42.02
C CYS A 215 0.29 -4.24 -42.83
N LYS A 216 0.98 -5.22 -43.44
CA LYS A 216 0.35 -6.31 -44.21
C LYS A 216 -0.43 -7.28 -43.32
N ASN A 217 -0.11 -7.38 -42.04
CA ASN A 217 -0.73 -8.30 -41.09
C ASN A 217 -1.64 -7.60 -40.07
N LEU A 218 -2.00 -6.34 -40.35
CA LEU A 218 -2.81 -5.52 -39.45
C LEU A 218 -4.28 -5.53 -39.91
N PHE A 219 -5.15 -6.08 -39.06
CA PHE A 219 -6.56 -6.25 -39.37
C PHE A 219 -7.41 -5.11 -38.82
N ARG A 220 -8.52 -4.82 -39.50
CA ARG A 220 -9.53 -3.83 -39.11
C ARG A 220 -10.86 -4.50 -38.86
N SER A 221 -11.83 -3.77 -38.32
CA SER A 221 -13.14 -4.30 -37.92
C SER A 221 -13.91 -5.01 -39.03
N ASN A 222 -13.69 -4.63 -40.29
CA ASN A 222 -14.32 -5.25 -41.46
C ASN A 222 -13.67 -6.55 -41.93
N ASN A 223 -12.47 -6.86 -41.44
CA ASN A 223 -11.63 -7.96 -41.94
C ASN A 223 -11.31 -9.00 -40.85
N VAL A 224 -12.09 -9.03 -39.77
CA VAL A 224 -11.95 -10.00 -38.68
C VAL A 224 -13.27 -10.73 -38.46
N GLU A 225 -13.18 -12.01 -38.11
CA GLU A 225 -14.34 -12.82 -37.72
C GLU A 225 -14.76 -12.50 -36.29
N GLN A 226 -13.77 -12.21 -35.42
CA GLN A 226 -13.99 -11.86 -34.03
C GLN A 226 -13.16 -10.64 -33.65
N LEU A 227 -13.79 -9.71 -32.95
CA LEU A 227 -13.12 -8.56 -32.35
C LEU A 227 -12.42 -8.91 -31.02
N PRO A 228 -11.46 -8.09 -30.59
CA PRO A 228 -10.86 -8.23 -29.27
C PRO A 228 -11.89 -8.10 -28.15
N VAL A 229 -11.69 -8.87 -27.08
CA VAL A 229 -12.57 -8.90 -25.90
C VAL A 229 -11.84 -8.28 -24.72
N THR A 230 -12.41 -7.21 -24.17
CA THR A 230 -11.93 -6.61 -22.91
C THR A 230 -12.51 -7.38 -21.71
N ARG A 231 -11.94 -7.21 -20.51
CA ARG A 231 -12.49 -7.83 -19.29
C ARG A 231 -13.96 -7.48 -18.99
N LYS A 232 -14.42 -6.28 -19.38
CA LYS A 232 -15.83 -5.89 -19.24
C LYS A 232 -16.75 -6.62 -20.23
N CYS A 233 -16.18 -7.17 -21.31
CA CYS A 233 -16.91 -7.82 -22.39
C CYS A 233 -17.10 -9.34 -22.22
N SER A 234 -16.43 -9.99 -21.26
CA SER A 234 -16.44 -11.45 -21.12
C SER A 234 -17.82 -12.05 -20.79
N ASN A 235 -18.73 -11.25 -20.23
CA ASN A 235 -20.00 -11.73 -19.68
C ASN A 235 -21.19 -11.57 -20.64
N LYS A 236 -20.98 -11.09 -21.87
CA LYS A 236 -22.04 -10.92 -22.88
C LYS A 236 -21.69 -11.67 -24.16
N ASN A 237 -22.63 -12.49 -24.64
CA ASN A 237 -22.49 -13.29 -25.87
C ASN A 237 -22.35 -12.46 -27.17
N ASN A 238 -22.37 -11.13 -27.09
CA ASN A 238 -22.38 -10.26 -28.26
C ASN A 238 -20.99 -9.62 -28.48
N LYS A 239 -20.15 -10.25 -29.30
CA LYS A 239 -18.80 -9.79 -29.68
C LYS A 239 -18.83 -8.75 -30.83
N SER A 240 -19.80 -7.83 -30.81
CA SER A 240 -19.98 -6.83 -31.88
C SER A 240 -19.03 -5.63 -31.76
N LEU A 241 -18.81 -4.94 -32.90
CA LEU A 241 -18.02 -3.71 -32.95
C LEU A 241 -18.56 -2.61 -32.04
N GLN A 242 -19.88 -2.48 -31.98
CA GLN A 242 -20.53 -1.51 -31.11
C GLN A 242 -20.19 -1.81 -29.65
N TYR A 243 -20.28 -3.06 -29.23
CA TYR A 243 -19.99 -3.45 -27.85
C TYR A 243 -18.52 -3.23 -27.48
N PHE A 244 -17.59 -3.53 -28.39
CA PHE A 244 -16.18 -3.21 -28.19
C PHE A 244 -15.97 -1.69 -27.98
N LYS A 245 -16.55 -0.85 -28.85
CA LYS A 245 -16.46 0.62 -28.72
C LYS A 245 -17.06 1.14 -27.42
N GLU A 246 -18.21 0.62 -27.02
CA GLU A 246 -18.86 0.96 -25.75
C GLU A 246 -17.97 0.57 -24.56
N SER A 247 -17.33 -0.59 -24.58
CA SER A 247 -16.44 -1.02 -23.49
C SER A 247 -15.24 -0.09 -23.31
N ILE A 248 -14.67 0.43 -24.41
CA ILE A 248 -13.58 1.40 -24.39
C ILE A 248 -14.07 2.74 -23.85
N LYS A 249 -15.24 3.20 -24.32
CA LYS A 249 -15.87 4.43 -23.83
C LYS A 249 -16.13 4.35 -22.32
N ASP A 250 -16.71 3.25 -21.85
CA ASP A 250 -16.98 3.03 -20.43
C ASP A 250 -15.70 2.98 -19.61
N TYR A 251 -14.63 2.39 -20.14
CA TYR A 251 -13.35 2.39 -19.44
C TYR A 251 -12.83 3.82 -19.24
N LEU A 252 -12.84 4.62 -20.32
CA LEU A 252 -12.40 6.01 -20.27
C LEU A 252 -13.24 6.87 -19.32
N TRP A 253 -14.56 6.74 -19.32
CA TRP A 253 -15.41 7.48 -18.37
C TRP A 253 -15.18 7.15 -16.91
N ASN A 254 -14.73 5.93 -16.61
CA ASN A 254 -14.47 5.50 -15.23
C ASN A 254 -13.06 5.85 -14.75
N ASP A 255 -12.13 6.12 -15.67
CA ASP A 255 -10.72 6.32 -15.35
C ASP A 255 -10.24 7.76 -15.59
N VAL A 256 -10.83 8.48 -16.54
CA VAL A 256 -10.48 9.86 -16.88
C VAL A 256 -11.51 10.82 -16.27
N ASN A 257 -11.04 11.75 -15.43
CA ASN A 257 -11.86 12.84 -14.92
C ASN A 257 -11.90 13.99 -15.94
N PHE A 258 -12.89 14.00 -16.81
CA PHE A 258 -12.99 14.98 -17.89
C PHE A 258 -13.16 16.43 -17.41
N ASP A 259 -13.63 16.63 -16.18
CA ASP A 259 -13.84 17.95 -15.58
C ASP A 259 -12.52 18.69 -15.30
N ASP A 260 -11.41 17.95 -15.12
CA ASP A 260 -10.09 18.53 -14.82
C ASP A 260 -9.45 19.26 -16.02
N PHE A 261 -10.08 19.20 -17.20
CA PHE A 261 -9.48 19.63 -18.46
C PHE A 261 -10.06 20.94 -19.03
N ASN A 262 -10.96 21.63 -18.29
CA ASN A 262 -11.58 22.90 -18.70
C ASN A 262 -12.10 22.89 -20.14
N LEU A 263 -12.78 21.80 -20.51
CA LEU A 263 -13.29 21.59 -21.85
C LEU A 263 -14.55 22.46 -22.07
N THR A 264 -14.78 22.90 -23.31
CA THR A 264 -15.98 23.67 -23.62
C THR A 264 -17.23 22.77 -23.50
N PRO A 265 -18.38 23.31 -23.07
CA PRO A 265 -19.64 22.55 -22.91
C PRO A 265 -20.24 22.06 -24.25
N GLU A 266 -19.57 22.35 -25.36
CA GLU A 266 -19.92 21.83 -26.68
C GLU A 266 -19.56 20.35 -26.83
N ARG A 267 -20.02 19.77 -27.93
CA ARG A 267 -19.76 18.38 -28.31
C ARG A 267 -18.26 18.19 -28.60
N GLN A 268 -17.55 17.52 -27.71
CA GLN A 268 -16.14 17.17 -27.84
C GLN A 268 -15.98 15.85 -28.61
N GLN A 269 -14.90 15.75 -29.38
CA GLN A 269 -14.54 14.53 -30.10
C GLN A 269 -13.06 14.20 -29.90
N ILE A 270 -12.79 13.00 -29.40
CA ILE A 270 -11.44 12.42 -29.33
C ILE A 270 -11.32 11.34 -30.40
N ALA A 271 -10.28 11.43 -31.23
CA ALA A 271 -9.92 10.35 -32.14
C ALA A 271 -8.84 9.48 -31.52
N LEU A 272 -9.17 8.21 -31.28
CA LEU A 272 -8.30 7.24 -30.65
C LEU A 272 -7.91 6.14 -31.65
N ASN A 273 -6.61 5.92 -31.82
CA ASN A 273 -6.05 4.86 -32.64
C ASN A 273 -5.03 4.05 -31.83
N PHE A 274 -5.12 2.73 -31.83
CA PHE A 274 -4.13 1.87 -31.17
C PHE A 274 -4.18 0.46 -31.75
N ILE A 275 -3.17 -0.35 -31.45
CA ILE A 275 -3.06 -1.71 -31.96
C ILE A 275 -3.15 -2.69 -30.79
N ILE A 276 -4.07 -3.64 -30.90
CA ILE A 276 -4.15 -4.80 -30.02
C ILE A 276 -3.43 -5.94 -30.72
N THR A 277 -2.35 -6.43 -30.12
CA THR A 277 -1.57 -7.53 -30.69
C THR A 277 -2.27 -8.87 -30.48
N LYS A 278 -1.89 -9.88 -31.25
CA LYS A 278 -2.26 -11.30 -31.06
C LYS A 278 -1.90 -11.86 -29.68
N ASN A 279 -1.04 -11.16 -28.92
CA ASN A 279 -0.60 -11.49 -27.57
C ASN A 279 -1.38 -10.70 -26.49
N ASN A 280 -2.48 -10.04 -26.83
CA ASN A 280 -3.30 -9.23 -25.93
C ASN A 280 -2.62 -7.94 -25.41
N GLU A 281 -1.52 -7.51 -26.02
CA GLU A 281 -0.87 -6.23 -25.67
C GLU A 281 -1.47 -5.08 -26.47
N ILE A 282 -1.67 -3.93 -25.83
CA ILE A 282 -1.99 -2.66 -26.50
C ILE A 282 -0.68 -1.91 -26.77
N ILE A 283 -0.45 -1.54 -28.03
CA ILE A 283 0.74 -0.82 -28.47
C ILE A 283 0.35 0.31 -29.44
N ASN A 284 1.30 1.22 -29.72
CA ASN A 284 1.14 2.29 -30.71
C ASN A 284 -0.10 3.18 -30.49
N ILE A 285 -0.39 3.52 -29.23
CA ILE A 285 -1.53 4.36 -28.86
C ILE A 285 -1.31 5.79 -29.38
N LYS A 286 -2.29 6.31 -30.10
CA LYS A 286 -2.35 7.68 -30.62
C LYS A 286 -3.69 8.28 -30.27
N VAL A 287 -3.67 9.45 -29.63
CA VAL A 287 -4.87 10.22 -29.27
C VAL A 287 -4.77 11.59 -29.90
N SER A 288 -5.82 11.99 -30.62
CA SER A 288 -5.91 13.31 -31.25
C SER A 288 -7.06 14.11 -30.64
N HIS A 289 -6.71 15.25 -30.05
CA HIS A 289 -7.61 16.24 -29.47
C HIS A 289 -6.85 17.57 -29.29
N PRO A 290 -7.51 18.75 -29.34
CA PRO A 290 -6.83 20.04 -29.13
C PRO A 290 -6.14 20.18 -27.76
N ASN A 291 -6.74 19.60 -26.71
CA ASN A 291 -6.16 19.57 -25.36
C ASN A 291 -5.13 18.44 -25.20
N LYS A 292 -3.85 18.79 -25.18
CA LYS A 292 -2.72 17.84 -25.06
C LYS A 292 -2.70 17.07 -23.73
N LYS A 293 -3.06 17.71 -22.61
CA LYS A 293 -3.10 17.04 -21.30
C LYS A 293 -4.17 15.95 -21.28
N LEU A 294 -5.31 16.20 -21.92
CA LEU A 294 -6.35 15.19 -22.09
C LEU A 294 -5.85 14.03 -22.95
N CYS A 295 -5.10 14.29 -24.03
CA CYS A 295 -4.49 13.24 -24.84
C CYS A 295 -3.60 12.33 -23.99
N GLU A 296 -2.73 12.90 -23.16
CA GLU A 296 -1.82 12.14 -22.29
C GLU A 296 -2.58 11.26 -21.28
N GLU A 297 -3.63 11.78 -20.67
CA GLU A 297 -4.43 11.04 -19.70
C GLU A 297 -5.21 9.89 -20.36
N VAL A 298 -5.83 10.17 -21.51
CA VAL A 298 -6.54 9.16 -22.31
C VAL A 298 -5.56 8.08 -22.81
N MET A 299 -4.36 8.45 -23.26
CA MET A 299 -3.33 7.49 -23.65
C MET A 299 -2.95 6.56 -22.49
N GLN A 300 -2.76 7.12 -21.29
CA GLN A 300 -2.45 6.34 -20.09
C GLN A 300 -3.61 5.42 -19.68
N SER A 301 -4.85 5.91 -19.82
CA SER A 301 -6.04 5.13 -19.55
C SER A 301 -6.17 3.93 -20.50
N ILE A 302 -6.03 4.16 -21.80
CA ILE A 302 -6.07 3.09 -22.80
C ILE A 302 -4.98 2.04 -22.58
N ASN A 303 -3.77 2.46 -22.18
CA ASN A 303 -2.69 1.51 -21.92
C ASN A 303 -2.99 0.52 -20.78
N ARG A 304 -3.84 0.93 -19.82
CA ARG A 304 -4.25 0.13 -18.66
C ARG A 304 -5.39 -0.86 -18.97
N ILE A 305 -5.98 -0.81 -20.16
CA ILE A 305 -7.05 -1.73 -20.54
C ILE A 305 -6.50 -3.16 -20.64
N ASN A 306 -7.16 -4.09 -19.94
CA ASN A 306 -6.84 -5.50 -20.01
C ASN A 306 -7.66 -6.18 -21.13
N ILE A 307 -6.95 -6.68 -22.14
CA ILE A 307 -7.49 -7.49 -23.23
C ILE A 307 -7.42 -8.96 -22.84
N ILE A 308 -8.55 -9.65 -22.82
CA ILE A 308 -8.63 -11.09 -22.49
C ILE A 308 -8.41 -11.93 -23.74
N GLU A 309 -9.09 -11.58 -24.84
CA GLU A 309 -8.98 -12.27 -26.12
C GLU A 309 -8.59 -11.27 -27.21
N PRO A 310 -7.65 -11.62 -28.11
CA PRO A 310 -7.29 -10.77 -29.23
C PRO A 310 -8.34 -10.92 -30.34
N ALA A 311 -8.16 -10.18 -31.44
CA ALA A 311 -8.98 -10.41 -32.63
C ALA A 311 -8.66 -11.77 -33.25
N MET A 312 -9.66 -12.35 -33.92
CA MET A 312 -9.49 -13.57 -34.70
C MET A 312 -9.92 -13.35 -36.15
N ASN A 313 -9.14 -13.92 -37.07
CA ASN A 313 -9.48 -14.01 -38.48
C ASN A 313 -9.10 -15.40 -38.98
N LYS A 314 -10.03 -16.09 -39.65
CA LYS A 314 -9.89 -17.48 -40.11
C LYS A 314 -9.46 -18.43 -39.00
N GLY A 315 -10.00 -18.25 -37.79
CA GLY A 315 -9.62 -19.05 -36.61
C GLY A 315 -8.23 -18.76 -36.03
N ILE A 316 -7.48 -17.79 -36.55
CA ILE A 316 -6.12 -17.45 -36.10
C ILE A 316 -6.14 -16.11 -35.36
N LYS A 317 -5.36 -15.99 -34.27
CA LYS A 317 -5.15 -14.74 -33.54
C LYS A 317 -4.35 -13.75 -34.40
N VAL A 318 -4.84 -12.52 -34.53
CA VAL A 318 -4.24 -11.51 -35.39
C VAL A 318 -4.07 -10.17 -34.68
N ASP A 319 -3.18 -9.33 -35.21
CA ASP A 319 -3.02 -7.95 -34.75
C ASP A 319 -4.16 -7.09 -35.31
N TYR A 320 -4.74 -6.26 -34.44
CA TYR A 320 -5.95 -5.50 -34.74
C TYR A 320 -5.74 -4.00 -34.53
N LEU A 321 -6.03 -3.21 -35.56
CA LEU A 321 -6.07 -1.76 -35.50
C LEU A 321 -7.45 -1.29 -35.03
N ALA A 322 -7.48 -0.73 -33.83
CA ALA A 322 -8.67 -0.07 -33.28
C ALA A 322 -8.66 1.40 -33.68
N GLU A 323 -9.70 1.83 -34.41
CA GLU A 323 -9.97 3.24 -34.76
C GLU A 323 -11.32 3.62 -34.16
N ILE A 324 -11.28 4.40 -33.08
CA ILE A 324 -12.46 4.70 -32.26
C ILE A 324 -12.62 6.22 -32.12
N PRO A 325 -13.61 6.82 -32.81
CA PRO A 325 -14.04 8.16 -32.48
C PRO A 325 -14.91 8.13 -31.23
N ILE A 326 -14.54 8.89 -30.20
CA ILE A 326 -15.30 9.03 -28.96
C ILE A 326 -15.87 10.43 -28.94
N ILE A 327 -17.20 10.51 -28.90
CA ILE A 327 -17.93 11.76 -28.87
C ILE A 327 -18.63 11.88 -27.52
N PHE A 328 -18.45 13.02 -26.88
CA PHE A 328 -19.05 13.32 -25.60
C PHE A 328 -19.43 14.79 -25.47
N SER A 329 -20.35 15.06 -24.55
CA SER A 329 -20.80 16.39 -24.18
C SER A 329 -20.64 16.53 -22.69
N ILE A 330 -20.20 17.70 -22.25
CA ILE A 330 -20.06 18.01 -20.84
C ILE A 330 -21.31 18.79 -20.47
N SER A 331 -22.14 18.18 -19.63
CA SER A 331 -23.28 18.88 -19.04
C SER A 331 -22.77 19.77 -17.92
N ASN A 332 -23.13 21.05 -17.94
CA ASN A 332 -22.95 21.97 -16.81
C ASN A 332 -23.66 21.49 -15.55
#